data_AF-W2SZS4-F1
#
_entry.id   AF-W2SZS4-F1
#
_cell.length_a   1.000
_cell.length_b   1.000
_cell.length_c   1.000
_cell.angle_alpha   90.00
_cell.angle_beta   90.00
_cell.angle_gamma   90.00
#
_symmetry.space_group_name_H-M   'P 1'
#
loop_
_entity.id
_entity.type
_entity.pdbx_description
1 polymer ?
#
loop_
_entity_poly.entity_id
_entity_poly.type
_entity_poly.pdbx_seq_one_letter_code
_entity_poly.pdbx_strand_id
1 'polypeptide(L)'
;MKRIDNIRRTSFLRTYYDNANWASLLKNVYVVKDSTTLGAILDDAWFFLMKGSYTWTQFLDLTREIMWTNDLIPWTVGLQFMRKMYEAYRFHADNRRILKYLSYMGESSYLTIHEAMKPSPYWDQQILGGELAEWMCRLNNSECLKRVNIQFNNFVSKCSTSRTGTAQCVGVIPDYRATMYCYGLRQNPKAHDMIYSLQKYFARNAFYFNRDRLNLLYGLSCLNDFGIQKNYIHRVLDGLLPAEFILYIGENDVTGNMLYDFFVEEIRKILNSDIGFDFYVEAMITDWSRKDQIQKLINFKFEEDYKFLNKEQRDVWEDAIKTVVERESWVRSIEKEIDAWLDYNAKHRLDPKKENLDKPHADTKLSTL
;
A
#
# COMPACT_ATOMS: atom_id res chain seq x y z
N MET A 1 14.08 19.88 29.71
CA MET A 1 15.08 18.80 29.56
C MET A 1 14.73 18.05 28.29
N LYS A 2 15.63 17.99 27.30
CA LYS A 2 15.42 17.23 26.05
C LYS A 2 15.82 15.78 26.31
N ARG A 3 14.86 14.90 26.61
CA ARG A 3 15.17 13.49 26.90
C ARG A 3 14.50 12.59 25.88
N ILE A 4 15.33 11.87 25.15
CA ILE A 4 14.97 10.75 24.28
C ILE A 4 15.80 9.58 24.77
N ASP A 5 15.12 8.52 25.18
CA ASP A 5 15.77 7.31 25.69
C ASP A 5 16.02 6.30 24.55
N ASN A 6 16.92 5.34 24.80
CA ASN A 6 17.32 4.29 23.86
C ASN A 6 17.76 4.80 22.46
N ILE A 7 18.58 5.86 22.45
CA ILE A 7 19.18 6.41 21.22
C ILE A 7 19.82 5.29 20.40
N ARG A 8 19.55 5.28 19.10
CA ARG A 8 20.00 4.25 18.13
C ARG A 8 19.60 2.81 18.45
N ARG A 9 18.63 2.60 19.35
CA ARG A 9 18.19 1.25 19.75
C ARG A 9 19.34 0.37 20.24
N THR A 10 20.28 0.97 20.98
CA THR A 10 21.49 0.28 21.49
C THR A 10 21.18 -0.74 22.58
N SER A 11 20.00 -0.65 23.20
CA SER A 11 19.51 -1.61 24.18
C SER A 11 18.31 -2.40 23.64
N PHE A 12 18.22 -3.68 24.00
CA PHE A 12 17.08 -4.55 23.66
C PHE A 12 15.89 -4.31 24.60
N LEU A 13 15.34 -3.10 24.54
CA LEU A 13 14.17 -2.67 25.30
C LEU A 13 13.30 -1.75 24.43
N ARG A 14 12.01 -1.65 24.78
CA ARG A 14 11.08 -0.65 24.23
C ARG A 14 10.88 0.47 25.23
N THR A 15 10.78 1.70 24.76
CA THR A 15 10.60 2.88 25.61
C THR A 15 9.14 3.33 25.60
N TYR A 16 8.49 3.26 26.77
CA TYR A 16 7.17 3.83 27.00
C TYR A 16 7.31 5.25 27.57
N TYR A 17 6.58 6.21 26.99
CA TYR A 17 6.48 7.58 27.45
C TYR A 17 5.05 7.82 27.91
N ASP A 18 4.88 8.09 29.21
CA ASP A 18 3.57 8.46 29.78
C ASP A 18 3.05 9.80 29.23
N ASN A 19 1.81 10.15 29.59
CA ASN A 19 1.17 11.39 29.13
C ASN A 19 1.96 12.67 29.52
N ALA A 20 2.69 12.66 30.64
CA ALA A 20 3.48 13.81 31.09
C ALA A 20 4.73 13.98 30.23
N ASN A 21 5.35 12.88 29.82
CA ASN A 21 6.57 12.86 29.02
C ASN A 21 6.29 12.87 27.50
N TRP A 22 5.10 12.48 27.05
CA TRP A 22 4.72 12.48 25.63
C TRP A 22 4.85 13.86 24.98
N ALA A 23 4.36 14.90 25.65
CA ALA A 23 4.51 16.27 25.16
C ALA A 23 5.97 16.71 25.05
N SER A 24 6.85 16.20 25.92
CA SER A 24 8.29 16.42 25.82
C SER A 24 8.89 15.66 24.64
N LEU A 25 8.49 14.41 24.41
CA LEU A 25 8.91 13.63 23.24
C LEU A 25 8.56 14.36 21.94
N LEU A 26 7.30 14.76 21.76
CA LEU A 26 6.85 15.48 20.56
C LEU A 26 7.65 16.77 20.32
N LYS A 27 7.91 17.55 21.37
CA LYS A 27 8.75 18.76 21.29
C LYS A 27 10.21 18.48 20.95
N ASN A 28 10.70 17.25 21.08
CA ASN A 28 12.10 16.94 20.83
C ASN A 28 12.32 16.06 19.60
N VAL A 29 11.28 15.35 19.13
CA VAL A 29 11.41 14.43 18.00
C VAL A 29 11.74 15.16 16.70
N TYR A 30 11.24 16.38 16.51
CA TYR A 30 11.48 17.18 15.31
C TYR A 30 12.96 17.55 15.08
N VAL A 31 13.79 17.56 16.14
CA VAL A 31 15.23 17.85 16.03
C VAL A 31 16.10 16.60 15.92
N VAL A 32 15.52 15.41 16.02
CA VAL A 32 16.25 14.15 15.89
C VAL A 32 16.59 13.94 14.41
N LYS A 33 17.89 13.94 14.10
CA LYS A 33 18.40 13.68 12.74
C LYS A 33 18.84 12.23 12.52
N ASP A 34 18.92 11.44 13.58
CA ASP A 34 19.38 10.05 13.51
C ASP A 34 18.21 9.12 13.17
N SER A 35 18.24 8.56 11.97
CA SER A 35 17.14 7.77 11.39
C SER A 35 16.88 6.47 12.15
N THR A 36 17.90 5.91 12.81
CA THR A 36 17.75 4.74 13.69
C THR A 36 16.96 5.09 14.95
N THR A 37 17.25 6.24 15.54
CA THR A 37 16.52 6.76 16.72
C THR A 37 15.08 7.11 16.36
N LEU A 38 14.84 7.77 15.23
CA LEU A 38 13.48 8.05 14.73
C LEU A 38 12.69 6.75 14.48
N GLY A 39 13.31 5.77 13.81
CA GLY A 39 12.69 4.46 13.59
C GLY A 39 12.37 3.73 14.88
N ALA A 40 13.24 3.80 15.89
CA ALA A 40 12.98 3.19 17.20
C ALA A 40 11.79 3.84 17.93
N ILE A 41 11.71 5.19 17.91
CA ILE A 41 10.59 5.93 18.50
C ILE A 41 9.27 5.54 17.81
N LEU A 42 9.25 5.47 16.48
CA LEU A 42 8.08 5.06 15.71
C LEU A 42 7.69 3.60 15.97
N ASP A 43 8.66 2.68 16.00
CA ASP A 43 8.42 1.24 16.21
C ASP A 43 7.85 0.99 17.60
N ASP A 44 8.37 1.68 18.63
CA ASP A 44 7.84 1.61 19.99
C ASP A 44 6.43 2.21 20.07
N ALA A 45 6.21 3.37 19.46
CA ALA A 45 4.89 3.99 19.43
C ALA A 45 3.83 3.13 18.73
N TRP A 46 4.19 2.54 17.59
CA TRP A 46 3.34 1.59 16.88
C TRP A 46 3.04 0.36 17.73
N PHE A 47 4.05 -0.23 18.39
CA PHE A 47 3.86 -1.37 19.28
C PHE A 47 2.88 -1.05 20.43
N PHE A 48 3.06 0.08 21.12
CA PHE A 48 2.20 0.45 22.24
C PHE A 48 0.79 0.85 21.80
N LEU A 49 0.63 1.44 20.61
CA LEU A 49 -0.67 1.65 19.99
C LEU A 49 -1.38 0.32 19.75
N MET A 50 -0.71 -0.65 19.12
CA MET A 50 -1.31 -1.96 18.80
C MET A 50 -1.64 -2.78 20.04
N LYS A 51 -0.98 -2.53 21.18
CA LYS A 51 -1.33 -3.10 22.49
C LYS A 51 -2.46 -2.36 23.24
N GLY A 52 -2.95 -1.24 22.71
CA GLY A 52 -3.93 -0.38 23.38
C GLY A 52 -3.36 0.43 24.55
N SER A 53 -2.03 0.54 24.66
CA SER A 53 -1.36 1.36 25.68
C SER A 53 -1.19 2.82 25.24
N TYR A 54 -1.15 3.07 23.93
CA TYR A 54 -1.29 4.40 23.34
C TYR A 54 -2.60 4.51 22.55
N THR A 55 -3.09 5.74 22.41
CA THR A 55 -4.26 6.05 21.57
C THR A 55 -3.83 6.40 20.14
N TRP A 56 -4.77 6.36 19.19
CA TRP A 56 -4.46 6.74 17.80
C TRP A 56 -4.03 8.20 17.69
N THR A 57 -4.63 9.08 18.48
CA THR A 57 -4.25 10.51 18.58
C THR A 57 -2.79 10.66 18.94
N GLN A 58 -2.29 9.91 19.94
CA GLN A 58 -0.88 9.97 20.32
C GLN A 58 0.03 9.58 19.15
N PHE A 59 -0.27 8.46 18.48
CA PHE A 59 0.53 8.00 17.35
C PHE A 59 0.48 8.98 16.17
N LEU A 60 -0.71 9.51 15.83
CA LEU A 60 -0.89 10.46 14.73
C LEU A 60 -0.22 11.82 15.00
N ASP A 61 -0.20 12.27 16.25
CA ASP A 61 0.58 13.44 16.64
C ASP A 61 2.08 13.18 16.41
N LEU A 62 2.59 12.01 16.77
CA LEU A 62 3.98 11.65 16.51
C LEU A 62 4.29 11.61 15.01
N THR A 63 3.47 10.95 14.18
CA THR A 63 3.70 10.89 12.73
C THR A 63 3.63 12.26 12.05
N ARG A 64 2.94 13.23 12.67
CA ARG A 64 2.91 14.63 12.22
C ARG A 64 4.18 15.41 12.58
N GLU A 65 4.72 15.18 13.78
CA GLU A 65 5.87 15.95 14.30
C GLU A 65 7.22 15.42 13.81
N ILE A 66 7.29 14.16 13.36
CA ILE A 66 8.54 13.62 12.83
C ILE A 66 8.88 14.21 11.46
N MET A 67 10.18 14.42 11.24
CA MET A 67 10.69 14.76 9.92
C MET A 67 10.87 13.47 9.12
N TRP A 68 9.98 13.23 8.15
CA TRP A 68 10.10 12.11 7.22
C TRP A 68 11.30 12.30 6.29
N THR A 69 12.44 11.69 6.64
CA THR A 69 13.66 11.69 5.82
C THR A 69 13.56 10.68 4.68
N ASN A 70 14.49 10.75 3.71
CA ASN A 70 14.60 9.75 2.63
C ASN A 70 15.32 8.47 3.08
N ASP A 71 15.24 8.13 4.37
CA ASP A 71 15.88 6.94 4.93
C ASP A 71 14.85 5.85 5.15
N LEU A 72 15.19 4.62 4.81
CA LEU A 72 14.27 3.48 4.86
C LEU A 72 13.80 3.15 6.29
N ILE A 73 14.61 3.43 7.31
CA ILE A 73 14.38 2.97 8.68
C ILE A 73 13.08 3.57 9.28
N PRO A 74 12.87 4.89 9.36
CA PRO A 74 11.59 5.45 9.82
C PRO A 74 10.41 5.02 8.96
N TRP A 75 10.64 4.92 7.65
CA TRP A 75 9.63 4.52 6.68
C TRP A 75 9.17 3.07 6.83
N THR A 76 9.92 2.20 7.49
CA THR A 76 9.45 0.84 7.80
C THR A 76 8.16 0.87 8.60
N VAL A 77 8.04 1.76 9.58
CA VAL A 77 6.80 1.95 10.35
C VAL A 77 5.78 2.78 9.57
N GLY A 78 6.23 3.81 8.84
CA GLY A 78 5.37 4.61 7.98
C GLY A 78 4.59 3.78 6.95
N LEU A 79 5.27 2.83 6.29
CA LEU A 79 4.68 1.91 5.31
C LEU A 79 3.74 0.88 5.97
N GLN A 80 4.06 0.41 7.18
CA GLN A 80 3.14 -0.43 7.97
C GLN A 80 1.85 0.32 8.32
N PHE A 81 1.99 1.57 8.76
CA PHE A 81 0.85 2.43 9.06
C PHE A 81 0.02 2.73 7.81
N MET A 82 0.66 3.13 6.70
CA MET A 82 -0.03 3.34 5.41
C MET A 82 -0.83 2.11 4.99
N ARG A 83 -0.22 0.93 5.08
CA ARG A 83 -0.87 -0.34 4.77
C ARG A 83 -2.07 -0.60 5.64
N LYS A 84 -1.90 -0.59 6.97
CA LYS A 84 -2.97 -0.87 7.91
C LYS A 84 -4.17 0.06 7.71
N MET A 85 -3.90 1.34 7.47
CA MET A 85 -4.95 2.34 7.23
C MET A 85 -5.59 2.20 5.86
N TYR A 86 -4.81 1.90 4.81
CA TYR A 86 -5.38 1.67 3.49
C TYR A 86 -6.29 0.45 3.49
N GLU A 87 -5.83 -0.70 3.98
CA GLU A 87 -6.61 -1.95 4.04
C GLU A 87 -7.92 -1.76 4.83
N ALA A 88 -7.85 -1.05 5.95
CA ALA A 88 -9.00 -0.76 6.79
C ALA A 88 -10.06 0.13 6.10
N TYR A 89 -9.63 1.08 5.28
CA TYR A 89 -10.50 2.14 4.75
C TYR A 89 -10.70 2.09 3.23
N ARG A 90 -10.09 1.13 2.53
CA ARG A 90 -10.04 1.03 1.06
C ARG A 90 -11.41 1.20 0.41
N PHE A 91 -12.42 0.54 0.95
CA PHE A 91 -13.78 0.54 0.40
C PHE A 91 -14.74 1.49 1.12
N HIS A 92 -14.30 2.23 2.15
CA HIS A 92 -15.19 3.13 2.88
C HIS A 92 -15.31 4.49 2.18
N ALA A 93 -16.49 4.79 1.64
CA ALA A 93 -16.73 5.96 0.79
C ALA A 93 -16.39 7.31 1.46
N ASP A 94 -16.61 7.40 2.77
CA ASP A 94 -16.44 8.63 3.56
C ASP A 94 -14.99 8.90 3.98
N ASN A 95 -14.08 7.94 3.73
CA ASN A 95 -12.73 7.97 4.29
C ASN A 95 -11.64 8.43 3.32
N ARG A 96 -12.03 9.22 2.30
CA ARG A 96 -11.09 9.96 1.42
C ARG A 96 -10.10 10.84 2.20
N ARG A 97 -10.50 11.32 3.40
CA ARG A 97 -9.64 12.14 4.28
C ARG A 97 -8.40 11.37 4.75
N ILE A 98 -8.57 10.11 5.15
CA ILE A 98 -7.46 9.25 5.58
C ILE A 98 -6.50 9.02 4.41
N LEU A 99 -7.02 8.64 3.23
CA LEU A 99 -6.19 8.42 2.06
C LEU A 99 -5.41 9.67 1.64
N LYS A 100 -6.03 10.86 1.76
CA LYS A 100 -5.36 12.14 1.52
C LYS A 100 -4.25 12.41 2.54
N TYR A 101 -4.47 12.08 3.82
CA TYR A 101 -3.44 12.20 4.85
C TYR A 101 -2.25 11.26 4.59
N LEU A 102 -2.50 10.00 4.24
CA LEU A 102 -1.44 9.05 3.87
C LEU A 102 -0.64 9.58 2.66
N SER A 103 -1.32 10.09 1.63
CA SER A 103 -0.66 10.67 0.45
C SER A 103 0.23 11.85 0.85
N TYR A 104 -0.29 12.77 1.67
CA TYR A 104 0.47 13.91 2.19
C TYR A 104 1.72 13.48 2.97
N MET A 105 1.62 12.43 3.79
CA MET A 105 2.74 11.92 4.59
C MET A 105 3.92 11.47 3.72
N GLY A 106 3.65 10.80 2.59
CA GLY A 106 4.68 10.26 1.69
C GLY A 106 5.14 11.20 0.58
N GLU A 107 4.38 12.27 0.29
CA GLU A 107 4.58 13.09 -0.91
C GLU A 107 5.98 13.73 -0.98
N SER A 108 6.45 14.33 0.12
CA SER A 108 7.76 15.01 0.11
C SER A 108 8.92 14.05 -0.14
N SER A 109 8.95 12.89 0.55
CA SER A 109 9.99 11.88 0.35
C SER A 109 9.90 11.26 -1.04
N TYR A 110 8.69 10.97 -1.52
CA TYR A 110 8.46 10.47 -2.87
C TYR A 110 9.03 11.42 -3.92
N LEU A 111 8.66 12.70 -3.89
CA LEU A 111 9.13 13.70 -4.85
C LEU A 111 10.64 13.86 -4.80
N THR A 112 11.22 13.97 -3.60
CA THR A 112 12.67 14.16 -3.43
C THR A 112 13.48 12.98 -3.99
N ILE A 113 13.05 11.75 -3.74
CA ILE A 113 13.72 10.54 -4.27
C ILE A 113 13.63 10.49 -5.80
N HIS A 114 12.54 10.98 -6.40
CA HIS A 114 12.31 10.94 -7.84
C HIS A 114 12.88 12.14 -8.61
N GLU A 115 13.06 13.28 -7.96
CA GLU A 115 13.66 14.49 -8.55
C GLU A 115 15.15 14.34 -8.84
N ALA A 116 15.84 13.37 -8.22
CA ALA A 116 17.27 13.14 -8.40
C ALA A 116 17.72 12.83 -9.86
N MET A 117 16.80 12.77 -10.84
CA MET A 117 17.00 12.50 -12.28
C MET A 117 17.73 11.19 -12.62
N LYS A 118 18.28 10.50 -11.62
CA LYS A 118 18.94 9.21 -11.68
C LYS A 118 18.48 8.39 -10.47
N PRO A 119 18.35 7.06 -10.61
CA PRO A 119 18.21 6.17 -9.46
C PRO A 119 19.29 6.49 -8.43
N SER A 120 18.90 6.60 -7.16
CA SER A 120 19.87 6.79 -6.09
C SER A 120 20.93 5.67 -6.15
N PRO A 121 22.22 5.96 -5.97
CA PRO A 121 23.23 4.90 -5.87
C PRO A 121 23.07 4.06 -4.60
N TYR A 122 22.30 4.53 -3.63
CA TYR A 122 22.05 3.84 -2.37
C TYR A 122 20.86 2.89 -2.49
N TRP A 123 21.10 1.62 -2.16
CA TRP A 123 20.12 0.53 -2.34
C TRP A 123 18.86 0.73 -1.49
N ASP A 124 19.00 1.26 -0.28
CA ASP A 124 17.91 1.53 0.65
C ASP A 124 16.98 2.64 0.14
N GLN A 125 17.53 3.66 -0.52
CA GLN A 125 16.74 4.70 -1.18
C GLN A 125 16.03 4.19 -2.44
N GLN A 126 16.62 3.23 -3.19
CA GLN A 126 15.93 2.59 -4.31
C GLN A 126 14.72 1.79 -3.83
N ILE A 127 14.88 1.01 -2.76
CA ILE A 127 13.78 0.25 -2.14
C ILE A 127 12.69 1.20 -1.65
N LEU A 128 13.06 2.21 -0.84
CA LEU A 128 12.10 3.19 -0.34
C LEU A 128 11.37 3.90 -1.48
N GLY A 129 12.09 4.27 -2.54
CA GLY A 129 11.53 4.90 -3.71
C GLY A 129 10.51 4.03 -4.45
N GLY A 130 10.78 2.73 -4.60
CA GLY A 130 9.85 1.76 -5.19
C GLY A 130 8.58 1.60 -4.36
N GLU A 131 8.73 1.42 -3.04
CA GLU A 131 7.62 1.31 -2.08
C GLU A 131 6.75 2.58 -2.08
N LEU A 132 7.37 3.77 -1.99
CA LEU A 132 6.63 5.03 -2.04
C LEU A 132 5.97 5.25 -3.40
N ALA A 133 6.58 4.82 -4.51
CA ALA A 133 5.92 4.90 -5.81
C ALA A 133 4.65 4.03 -5.85
N GLU A 134 4.70 2.81 -5.31
CA GLU A 134 3.49 1.99 -5.20
C GLU A 134 2.41 2.71 -4.38
N TRP A 135 2.75 3.17 -3.17
CA TRP A 135 1.79 3.82 -2.29
C TRP A 135 1.22 5.11 -2.87
N MET A 136 2.06 5.97 -3.46
CA MET A 136 1.59 7.22 -4.04
C MET A 136 0.63 6.96 -5.20
N CYS A 137 0.94 6.01 -6.08
CA CYS A 137 0.03 5.65 -7.17
C CYS A 137 -1.25 4.97 -6.64
N ARG A 138 -1.15 4.11 -5.62
CA ARG A 138 -2.30 3.48 -4.93
C ARG A 138 -3.23 4.49 -4.30
N LEU A 139 -2.69 5.56 -3.75
CA LEU A 139 -3.42 6.67 -3.15
C LEU A 139 -3.85 7.73 -4.18
N ASN A 140 -3.79 7.40 -5.48
CA ASN A 140 -4.22 8.25 -6.58
C ASN A 140 -3.47 9.60 -6.65
N ASN A 141 -2.21 9.64 -6.22
CA ASN A 141 -1.36 10.82 -6.34
C ASN A 141 -1.12 11.13 -7.82
N SER A 142 -1.49 12.35 -8.23
CA SER A 142 -1.47 12.75 -9.65
C SER A 142 -0.08 12.74 -10.28
N GLU A 143 0.96 13.05 -9.50
CA GLU A 143 2.33 13.07 -10.00
C GLU A 143 2.86 11.65 -10.21
N CYS A 144 2.53 10.72 -9.31
CA CYS A 144 2.85 9.31 -9.51
C CYS A 144 2.20 8.74 -10.78
N LEU A 145 0.90 8.97 -10.95
CA LEU A 145 0.17 8.44 -12.11
C LEU A 145 0.72 9.00 -13.43
N LYS A 146 1.03 10.30 -13.48
CA LYS A 146 1.67 10.92 -14.66
C LYS A 146 3.01 10.28 -14.98
N ARG A 147 3.89 10.11 -13.97
CA ARG A 147 5.23 9.52 -14.15
C ARG A 147 5.16 8.08 -14.62
N VAL A 148 4.33 7.26 -13.95
CA VAL A 148 4.13 5.88 -14.34
C VAL A 148 3.56 5.79 -15.75
N ASN A 149 2.63 6.65 -16.15
CA ASN A 149 2.10 6.67 -17.51
C ASN A 149 3.21 6.94 -18.55
N ILE A 150 4.08 7.92 -18.29
CA ILE A 150 5.23 8.22 -19.16
C ILE A 150 6.18 7.02 -19.24
N GLN A 151 6.56 6.45 -18.10
CA GLN A 151 7.44 5.29 -18.04
C GLN A 151 6.85 4.08 -18.76
N PHE A 152 5.57 3.79 -18.53
CA PHE A 152 4.85 2.68 -19.14
C PHE A 152 4.71 2.84 -20.65
N ASN A 153 4.37 4.03 -21.17
CA ASN A 153 4.28 4.25 -22.62
C ASN A 153 5.65 4.16 -23.30
N ASN A 154 6.70 4.64 -22.64
CA ASN A 154 8.08 4.42 -23.10
C ASN A 154 8.45 2.93 -23.11
N PHE A 155 8.05 2.18 -22.08
CA PHE A 155 8.22 0.74 -22.03
C PHE A 155 7.45 0.03 -23.15
N VAL A 156 6.17 0.34 -23.38
CA VAL A 156 5.36 -0.26 -24.43
C VAL A 156 5.97 0.00 -25.81
N SER A 157 6.36 1.24 -26.10
CA SER A 157 6.98 1.58 -27.39
C SER A 157 8.29 0.84 -27.63
N LYS A 158 9.15 0.71 -26.62
CA LYS A 158 10.47 0.06 -26.75
C LYS A 158 10.43 -1.47 -26.68
N CYS A 159 9.49 -2.04 -25.91
CA CYS A 159 9.43 -3.47 -25.66
C CYS A 159 8.40 -4.22 -26.52
N SER A 160 7.56 -3.54 -27.31
CA SER A 160 6.50 -4.17 -28.12
C SER A 160 7.01 -5.25 -29.09
N THR A 161 8.24 -5.10 -29.57
CA THR A 161 8.90 -6.04 -30.50
C THR A 161 9.99 -6.88 -29.83
N SER A 162 10.12 -6.80 -28.50
CA SER A 162 11.18 -7.49 -27.78
C SER A 162 11.04 -9.00 -27.89
N ARG A 163 12.14 -9.68 -28.24
CA ARG A 163 12.26 -11.15 -28.29
C ARG A 163 13.04 -11.73 -27.10
N THR A 164 13.56 -10.86 -26.23
CA THR A 164 14.47 -11.22 -25.13
C THR A 164 13.92 -10.79 -23.77
N GLY A 165 12.59 -10.72 -23.63
CA GLY A 165 11.93 -10.24 -22.41
C GLY A 165 12.08 -8.73 -22.22
N THR A 166 12.22 -8.27 -20.98
CA THR A 166 12.22 -6.83 -20.62
C THR A 166 13.64 -6.25 -20.47
N ALA A 167 14.67 -7.10 -20.37
CA ALA A 167 16.01 -6.72 -19.90
C ALA A 167 16.66 -5.56 -20.68
N GLN A 168 16.44 -5.50 -22.00
CA GLN A 168 17.11 -4.52 -22.87
C GLN A 168 16.26 -3.28 -23.17
N CYS A 169 14.96 -3.29 -22.85
CA CYS A 169 14.02 -2.30 -23.38
C CYS A 169 13.27 -1.50 -22.30
N VAL A 170 13.20 -2.01 -21.06
CA VAL A 170 12.34 -1.44 -20.01
C VAL A 170 12.80 -0.10 -19.45
N GLY A 171 14.11 0.17 -19.39
CA GLY A 171 14.65 1.46 -18.96
C GLY A 171 14.28 1.93 -17.54
N VAL A 172 13.52 1.13 -16.79
CA VAL A 172 13.08 1.39 -15.41
C VAL A 172 13.76 0.38 -14.49
N ILE A 173 14.26 0.84 -13.34
CA ILE A 173 14.93 -0.04 -12.39
C ILE A 173 13.91 -1.01 -11.75
N PRO A 174 14.33 -2.21 -11.35
CA PRO A 174 13.42 -3.28 -10.93
C PRO A 174 12.40 -2.91 -9.84
N ASP A 175 12.78 -2.09 -8.84
CA ASP A 175 11.94 -1.73 -7.69
C ASP A 175 10.69 -0.91 -8.06
N TYR A 176 10.67 -0.30 -9.25
CA TYR A 176 9.55 0.50 -9.75
C TYR A 176 8.67 -0.24 -10.76
N ARG A 177 9.10 -1.41 -11.24
CA ARG A 177 8.47 -2.07 -12.39
C ARG A 177 7.07 -2.59 -12.09
N ALA A 178 6.85 -3.15 -10.89
CA ALA A 178 5.52 -3.60 -10.49
C ALA A 178 4.49 -2.46 -10.54
N THR A 179 4.83 -1.32 -9.91
CA THR A 179 4.05 -0.09 -9.95
C THR A 179 3.85 0.42 -11.38
N MET A 180 4.93 0.47 -12.17
CA MET A 180 4.85 0.91 -13.57
C MET A 180 3.90 0.04 -14.39
N TYR A 181 4.00 -1.28 -14.29
CA TYR A 181 3.13 -2.20 -15.03
C TYR A 181 1.67 -2.08 -14.58
N CYS A 182 1.43 -2.07 -13.27
CA CYS A 182 0.10 -1.99 -12.68
C CYS A 182 -0.64 -0.70 -13.07
N TYR A 183 -0.11 0.46 -12.67
CA TYR A 183 -0.80 1.74 -12.90
C TYR A 183 -0.65 2.22 -14.35
N GLY A 184 0.34 1.72 -15.08
CA GLY A 184 0.45 1.90 -16.52
C GLY A 184 -0.65 1.16 -17.28
N LEU A 185 -0.89 -0.12 -16.96
CA LEU A 185 -1.99 -0.89 -17.55
C LEU A 185 -3.37 -0.33 -17.17
N ARG A 186 -3.55 0.18 -15.94
CA ARG A 186 -4.78 0.88 -15.56
C ARG A 186 -5.10 2.06 -16.48
N GLN A 187 -4.08 2.81 -16.89
CA GLN A 187 -4.22 3.98 -17.76
C GLN A 187 -4.22 3.63 -19.26
N ASN A 188 -3.60 2.51 -19.63
CA ASN A 188 -3.51 2.03 -21.00
C ASN A 188 -3.81 0.52 -21.08
N PRO A 189 -5.09 0.12 -20.94
CA PRO A 189 -5.47 -1.30 -20.83
C PRO A 189 -5.20 -2.09 -22.12
N LYS A 190 -5.16 -1.42 -23.28
CA LYS A 190 -4.91 -2.06 -24.59
C LYS A 190 -3.54 -2.76 -24.67
N ALA A 191 -2.61 -2.42 -23.78
CA ALA A 191 -1.30 -3.07 -23.72
C ALA A 191 -1.30 -4.45 -23.03
N HIS A 192 -2.45 -4.93 -22.51
CA HIS A 192 -2.49 -6.18 -21.72
C HIS A 192 -1.94 -7.39 -22.48
N ASP A 193 -2.21 -7.52 -23.78
CA ASP A 193 -1.73 -8.66 -24.58
C ASP A 193 -0.21 -8.70 -24.68
N MET A 194 0.41 -7.51 -24.78
CA MET A 194 1.86 -7.37 -24.77
C MET A 194 2.43 -7.78 -23.40
N ILE A 195 1.84 -7.30 -22.30
CA ILE A 195 2.27 -7.66 -20.94
C ILE A 195 2.16 -9.15 -20.70
N TYR A 196 1.03 -9.75 -21.09
CA TYR A 196 0.82 -11.19 -20.96
C TYR A 196 1.78 -12.00 -21.85
N SER A 197 2.10 -11.52 -23.05
CA SER A 197 3.11 -12.14 -23.90
C SER A 197 4.50 -12.16 -23.23
N LEU A 198 4.91 -11.03 -22.63
CA LEU A 198 6.17 -10.94 -21.89
C LEU A 198 6.15 -11.83 -20.64
N GLN A 199 5.03 -11.90 -19.92
CA GLN A 199 4.89 -12.78 -18.76
C GLN A 199 5.08 -14.25 -19.15
N LYS A 200 4.45 -14.70 -20.25
CA LYS A 200 4.64 -16.04 -20.82
C LYS A 200 6.07 -16.29 -21.27
N TYR A 201 6.73 -15.29 -21.85
CA TYR A 201 8.14 -15.40 -22.23
C TYR A 201 9.01 -15.75 -21.01
N PHE A 202 8.83 -15.05 -19.89
CA PHE A 202 9.59 -15.35 -18.67
C PHE A 202 9.27 -16.73 -18.10
N ALA A 203 7.99 -17.12 -18.09
CA ALA A 203 7.58 -18.45 -17.62
C ALA A 203 8.25 -19.59 -18.41
N ARG A 204 8.53 -19.40 -19.70
CA ARG A 204 9.11 -20.42 -20.58
C ARG A 204 10.62 -20.35 -20.72
N ASN A 205 11.18 -19.14 -20.83
CA ASN A 205 12.56 -18.94 -21.29
C ASN A 205 13.49 -18.40 -20.20
N ALA A 206 12.95 -17.89 -19.08
CA ALA A 206 13.73 -17.21 -18.06
C ALA A 206 13.16 -17.49 -16.66
N PHE A 207 12.80 -18.73 -16.38
CA PHE A 207 12.13 -19.12 -15.12
C PHE A 207 12.98 -18.83 -13.87
N TYR A 208 14.31 -18.82 -13.99
CA TYR A 208 15.23 -18.40 -12.93
C TYR A 208 15.16 -16.90 -12.60
N PHE A 209 14.65 -16.06 -13.52
CA PHE A 209 14.49 -14.61 -13.35
C PHE A 209 13.03 -14.27 -13.02
N ASN A 210 12.54 -14.81 -11.91
CA ASN A 210 11.13 -14.78 -11.54
C ASN A 210 10.60 -13.37 -11.16
N ARG A 211 11.48 -12.44 -10.76
CA ARG A 211 11.07 -11.10 -10.29
C ARG A 211 10.21 -10.35 -11.32
N ASP A 212 10.67 -10.26 -12.57
CA ASP A 212 9.93 -9.54 -13.60
C ASP A 212 8.72 -10.32 -14.10
N ARG A 213 8.75 -11.66 -14.05
CA ARG A 213 7.56 -12.49 -14.30
C ARG A 213 6.42 -12.13 -13.33
N LEU A 214 6.74 -12.04 -12.05
CA LEU A 214 5.78 -11.69 -11.01
C LEU A 214 5.33 -10.22 -11.12
N ASN A 215 6.24 -9.28 -11.41
CA ASN A 215 5.87 -7.88 -11.65
C ASN A 215 4.87 -7.73 -12.82
N LEU A 216 5.08 -8.46 -13.92
CA LEU A 216 4.17 -8.44 -15.07
C LEU A 216 2.83 -9.08 -14.73
N LEU A 217 2.84 -10.18 -13.96
CA LEU A 217 1.63 -10.86 -13.48
C LEU A 217 0.82 -9.94 -12.54
N TYR A 218 1.49 -9.26 -11.61
CA TYR A 218 0.92 -8.23 -10.75
C TYR A 218 0.32 -7.09 -11.59
N GLY A 219 1.04 -6.63 -12.62
CA GLY A 219 0.55 -5.61 -13.53
C GLY A 219 -0.77 -5.98 -14.21
N LEU A 220 -0.90 -7.22 -14.69
CA LEU A 220 -2.15 -7.72 -15.30
C LEU A 220 -3.34 -7.67 -14.33
N SER A 221 -3.11 -7.89 -13.04
CA SER A 221 -4.17 -7.88 -12.02
C SER A 221 -4.76 -6.49 -11.78
N CYS A 222 -4.09 -5.43 -12.25
CA CYS A 222 -4.55 -4.06 -12.08
C CYS A 222 -5.55 -3.61 -13.15
N LEU A 223 -5.88 -4.44 -14.14
CA LEU A 223 -6.88 -4.13 -15.14
C LEU A 223 -8.26 -3.96 -14.48
N ASN A 224 -9.00 -2.93 -14.89
CA ASN A 224 -10.34 -2.63 -14.38
C ASN A 224 -11.46 -3.23 -15.25
N ASP A 225 -11.12 -3.88 -16.37
CA ASP A 225 -12.10 -4.48 -17.27
C ASP A 225 -12.47 -5.89 -16.78
N PHE A 226 -13.73 -6.06 -16.37
CA PHE A 226 -14.24 -7.33 -15.84
C PHE A 226 -14.11 -8.47 -16.84
N GLY A 227 -14.37 -8.23 -18.14
CA GLY A 227 -14.28 -9.26 -19.16
C GLY A 227 -12.85 -9.74 -19.39
N ILE A 228 -11.90 -8.82 -19.44
CA ILE A 228 -10.47 -9.16 -19.56
C ILE A 228 -9.98 -9.89 -18.30
N GLN A 229 -10.34 -9.40 -17.11
CA GLN A 229 -9.96 -10.06 -15.84
C GLN A 229 -10.56 -11.46 -15.72
N LYS A 230 -11.85 -11.63 -16.07
CA LYS A 230 -12.53 -12.93 -16.11
C LYS A 230 -11.77 -13.94 -16.97
N ASN A 231 -11.27 -13.52 -18.14
CA ASN A 231 -10.45 -14.35 -19.00
C ASN A 231 -9.13 -14.79 -18.34
N TYR A 232 -8.48 -13.90 -17.56
CA TYR A 232 -7.27 -14.28 -16.83
C TYR A 232 -7.57 -15.17 -15.63
N ILE A 233 -8.66 -14.95 -14.89
CA ILE A 233 -9.09 -15.85 -13.81
C ILE A 233 -9.32 -17.26 -14.36
N HIS A 234 -10.02 -17.42 -15.49
CA HIS A 234 -10.17 -18.73 -16.13
C HIS A 234 -8.82 -19.39 -16.43
N ARG A 235 -7.84 -18.64 -16.93
CA ARG A 235 -6.48 -19.18 -17.15
C ARG A 235 -5.81 -19.66 -15.87
N VAL A 236 -6.08 -19.04 -14.72
CA VAL A 236 -5.58 -19.55 -13.44
C VAL A 236 -6.26 -20.86 -13.09
N LEU A 237 -7.59 -20.93 -13.19
CA LEU A 237 -8.37 -22.14 -12.89
C LEU A 237 -7.99 -23.31 -13.80
N ASP A 238 -7.60 -23.03 -15.04
CA ASP A 238 -7.11 -24.02 -16.01
C ASP A 238 -5.62 -24.39 -15.81
N GLY A 239 -4.94 -23.84 -14.79
CA GLY A 239 -3.52 -24.08 -14.52
C GLY A 239 -2.54 -23.42 -15.51
N LEU A 240 -3.02 -22.52 -16.36
CA LEU A 240 -2.20 -21.78 -17.34
C LEU A 240 -1.53 -20.54 -16.74
N LEU A 241 -2.07 -20.02 -15.63
CA LEU A 241 -1.50 -18.93 -14.85
C LEU A 241 -1.34 -19.36 -13.37
N PRO A 242 -0.39 -18.74 -12.63
CA PRO A 242 -0.16 -19.06 -11.23
C PRO A 242 -1.34 -18.63 -10.35
N ALA A 243 -1.63 -19.39 -9.29
CA ALA A 243 -2.70 -19.10 -8.32
C ALA A 243 -2.53 -17.72 -7.67
N GLU A 244 -1.30 -17.25 -7.48
CA GLU A 244 -0.95 -15.94 -6.93
C GLU A 244 -1.62 -14.77 -7.67
N PHE A 245 -2.01 -14.95 -8.93
CA PHE A 245 -2.77 -13.94 -9.67
C PHE A 245 -4.11 -13.61 -9.01
N ILE A 246 -4.76 -14.57 -8.35
CA ILE A 246 -6.04 -14.35 -7.63
C ILE A 246 -5.83 -13.42 -6.43
N LEU A 247 -4.75 -13.59 -5.66
CA LEU A 247 -4.38 -12.67 -4.58
C LEU A 247 -4.13 -11.26 -5.11
N TYR A 248 -3.38 -11.13 -6.22
CA TYR A 248 -3.12 -9.83 -6.82
C TYR A 248 -4.39 -9.13 -7.30
N ILE A 249 -5.41 -9.88 -7.76
CA ILE A 249 -6.73 -9.29 -8.05
C ILE A 249 -7.35 -8.73 -6.77
N GLY A 250 -7.35 -9.47 -5.66
CA GLY A 250 -7.85 -8.96 -4.37
C GLY A 250 -7.14 -7.67 -3.94
N GLU A 251 -5.81 -7.62 -4.07
CA GLU A 251 -4.98 -6.46 -3.74
C GLU A 251 -5.22 -5.25 -4.67
N ASN A 252 -5.71 -5.46 -5.89
CA ASN A 252 -5.82 -4.42 -6.92
C ASN A 252 -7.23 -4.11 -7.40
N ASP A 253 -8.23 -4.88 -7.03
CA ASP A 253 -9.62 -4.59 -7.39
C ASP A 253 -10.12 -3.32 -6.70
N VAL A 254 -10.41 -2.29 -7.50
CA VAL A 254 -10.90 -1.00 -7.00
C VAL A 254 -12.33 -1.07 -6.44
N THR A 255 -13.09 -2.10 -6.84
CA THR A 255 -14.49 -2.27 -6.44
C THR A 255 -14.66 -3.13 -5.19
N GLY A 256 -13.69 -4.01 -4.94
CA GLY A 256 -13.76 -5.06 -3.92
C GLY A 256 -14.78 -6.14 -4.26
N ASN A 257 -15.29 -6.23 -5.48
CA ASN A 257 -16.33 -7.17 -5.88
C ASN A 257 -15.90 -8.13 -7.00
N MET A 258 -14.79 -7.88 -7.71
CA MET A 258 -14.36 -8.64 -8.89
C MET A 258 -14.39 -10.16 -8.66
N LEU A 259 -13.75 -10.63 -7.58
CA LEU A 259 -13.68 -12.06 -7.25
C LEU A 259 -14.97 -12.62 -6.68
N TYR A 260 -15.77 -11.79 -5.99
CA TYR A 260 -17.07 -12.22 -5.48
C TYR A 260 -18.08 -12.38 -6.63
N ASP A 261 -18.12 -11.42 -7.54
CA ASP A 261 -19.00 -11.43 -8.70
C ASP A 261 -18.62 -12.61 -9.63
N PHE A 262 -17.32 -12.83 -9.87
CA PHE A 262 -16.86 -14.03 -10.58
C PHE A 262 -17.24 -15.33 -9.84
N PHE A 263 -17.16 -15.35 -8.50
CA PHE A 263 -17.55 -16.52 -7.70
C PHE A 263 -19.02 -16.87 -7.86
N VAL A 264 -19.90 -15.88 -7.78
CA VAL A 264 -21.35 -16.09 -7.99
C VAL A 264 -21.64 -16.55 -9.42
N GLU A 265 -20.95 -16.01 -10.42
CA GLU A 265 -21.15 -16.42 -11.82
C GLU A 265 -20.63 -17.84 -12.13
N GLU A 266 -19.52 -18.26 -11.51
CA GLU A 266 -18.73 -19.41 -11.96
C GLU A 266 -18.38 -20.38 -10.82
N ILE A 267 -19.20 -20.46 -9.76
CA ILE A 267 -18.95 -21.24 -8.54
C ILE A 267 -18.45 -22.66 -8.84
N ARG A 268 -19.09 -23.37 -9.76
CA ARG A 268 -18.72 -24.75 -10.10
C ARG A 268 -17.31 -24.86 -10.66
N LYS A 269 -16.82 -23.88 -11.41
CA LYS A 269 -15.45 -23.89 -11.93
C LYS A 269 -14.44 -23.70 -10.81
N ILE A 270 -14.74 -22.86 -9.84
CA ILE A 270 -13.87 -22.62 -8.68
C ILE A 270 -13.80 -23.88 -7.82
N LEU A 271 -14.96 -24.46 -7.47
CA LEU A 271 -15.03 -25.65 -6.63
C LEU A 271 -14.36 -26.89 -7.25
N ASN A 272 -14.29 -26.95 -8.58
CA ASN A 272 -13.65 -28.04 -9.32
C ASN A 272 -12.22 -27.71 -9.79
N SER A 273 -11.70 -26.53 -9.46
CA SER A 273 -10.34 -26.14 -9.85
C SER A 273 -9.29 -26.72 -8.89
N ASP A 274 -8.03 -26.69 -9.31
CA ASP A 274 -6.89 -27.06 -8.45
C ASP A 274 -6.53 -25.96 -7.43
N ILE A 275 -7.24 -24.83 -7.43
CA ILE A 275 -7.04 -23.75 -6.46
C ILE A 275 -7.77 -24.11 -5.16
N GLY A 276 -7.06 -24.02 -4.03
CA GLY A 276 -7.66 -24.15 -2.70
C GLY A 276 -8.81 -23.15 -2.52
N PHE A 277 -9.96 -23.65 -2.04
CA PHE A 277 -11.14 -22.81 -1.86
C PHE A 277 -10.91 -21.72 -0.81
N ASP A 278 -10.19 -22.06 0.26
CA ASP A 278 -9.69 -21.14 1.28
C ASP A 278 -8.85 -20.01 0.69
N PHE A 279 -7.89 -20.35 -0.16
CA PHE A 279 -7.03 -19.38 -0.85
C PHE A 279 -7.85 -18.43 -1.74
N TYR A 280 -8.82 -18.96 -2.49
CA TYR A 280 -9.70 -18.12 -3.32
C TYR A 280 -10.54 -17.17 -2.45
N VAL A 281 -11.14 -17.69 -1.38
CA VAL A 281 -12.00 -16.91 -0.48
C VAL A 281 -11.19 -15.83 0.25
N GLU A 282 -9.97 -16.12 0.71
CA GLU A 282 -9.06 -15.15 1.33
C GLU A 282 -8.78 -13.98 0.39
N ALA A 283 -8.42 -14.27 -0.87
CA ALA A 283 -8.21 -13.27 -1.90
C ALA A 283 -9.48 -12.45 -2.17
N MET A 284 -10.64 -13.12 -2.26
CA MET A 284 -11.93 -12.49 -2.50
C MET A 284 -12.30 -11.45 -1.44
N ILE A 285 -12.02 -11.73 -0.17
CA ILE A 285 -12.33 -10.83 0.96
C ILE A 285 -11.17 -9.90 1.34
N THR A 286 -10.18 -9.74 0.48
CA THR A 286 -9.04 -8.83 0.71
C THR A 286 -9.56 -7.43 1.03
N ASP A 287 -9.14 -6.88 2.16
CA ASP A 287 -9.52 -5.55 2.68
C ASP A 287 -11.02 -5.33 2.94
N TRP A 288 -11.84 -6.38 2.89
CA TRP A 288 -13.26 -6.27 3.24
C TRP A 288 -13.41 -5.92 4.73
N SER A 289 -14.19 -4.89 5.00
CA SER A 289 -14.39 -4.31 6.34
C SER A 289 -15.70 -3.53 6.48
N ARG A 290 -16.62 -3.65 5.52
CA ARG A 290 -17.93 -2.96 5.55
C ARG A 290 -19.08 -3.91 5.86
N LYS A 291 -20.19 -3.36 6.39
CA LYS A 291 -21.41 -4.11 6.68
C LYS A 291 -22.08 -4.72 5.45
N ASP A 292 -22.10 -4.02 4.32
CA ASP A 292 -22.69 -4.53 3.09
C ASP A 292 -21.90 -5.72 2.54
N GLN A 293 -20.57 -5.72 2.70
CA GLN A 293 -19.70 -6.86 2.36
C GLN A 293 -19.99 -8.08 3.24
N ILE A 294 -20.16 -7.87 4.56
CA ILE A 294 -20.60 -8.94 5.47
C ILE A 294 -21.96 -9.48 5.03
N GLN A 295 -22.90 -8.59 4.68
CA GLN A 295 -24.24 -8.99 4.25
C GLN A 295 -24.21 -9.79 2.95
N LYS A 296 -23.30 -9.51 2.01
CA LYS A 296 -23.09 -10.35 0.81
C LYS A 296 -22.76 -11.79 1.20
N LEU A 297 -21.79 -11.99 2.09
CA LEU A 297 -21.39 -13.33 2.53
C LEU A 297 -22.52 -14.06 3.28
N ILE A 298 -23.26 -13.34 4.13
CA ILE A 298 -24.40 -13.90 4.87
C ILE A 298 -25.54 -14.27 3.91
N ASN A 299 -25.88 -13.39 2.96
CA ASN A 299 -26.96 -13.61 2.01
C ASN A 299 -26.69 -14.83 1.13
N PHE A 300 -25.43 -15.01 0.70
CA PHE A 300 -25.05 -16.17 -0.11
C PHE A 300 -25.43 -17.50 0.55
N LYS A 301 -25.43 -17.59 1.88
CA LYS A 301 -25.84 -18.82 2.62
C LYS A 301 -27.28 -19.25 2.37
N PHE A 302 -28.13 -18.34 1.90
CA PHE A 302 -29.54 -18.60 1.60
C PHE A 302 -29.79 -18.85 0.11
N GLU A 303 -28.78 -18.70 -0.74
CA GLU A 303 -28.88 -18.97 -2.16
C GLU A 303 -28.81 -20.49 -2.44
N GLU A 304 -29.43 -20.92 -3.53
CA GLU A 304 -29.40 -22.33 -3.95
C GLU A 304 -27.96 -22.83 -4.17
N ASP A 305 -27.08 -21.97 -4.67
CA ASP A 305 -25.68 -22.29 -4.97
C ASP A 305 -24.85 -22.61 -3.74
N TYR A 306 -25.24 -22.14 -2.55
CA TYR A 306 -24.56 -22.49 -1.30
C TYR A 306 -24.60 -24.00 -1.02
N LYS A 307 -25.61 -24.70 -1.56
CA LYS A 307 -25.73 -26.17 -1.43
C LYS A 307 -24.59 -26.89 -2.15
N PHE A 308 -23.92 -26.26 -3.12
CA PHE A 308 -22.76 -26.84 -3.79
C PHE A 308 -21.52 -26.89 -2.90
N LEU A 309 -21.43 -26.05 -1.86
CA LEU A 309 -20.32 -26.10 -0.91
C LEU A 309 -20.42 -27.37 -0.07
N ASN A 310 -19.31 -28.11 0.03
CA ASN A 310 -19.15 -29.21 0.97
C ASN A 310 -18.95 -28.68 2.40
N LYS A 311 -18.82 -29.57 3.39
CA LYS A 311 -18.67 -29.15 4.80
C LYS A 311 -17.45 -28.26 5.04
N GLU A 312 -16.28 -28.66 4.56
CA GLU A 312 -15.02 -27.92 4.73
C GLU A 312 -15.09 -26.54 4.07
N GLN A 313 -15.67 -26.46 2.87
CA GLN A 313 -15.86 -25.19 2.16
C GLN A 313 -16.85 -24.27 2.88
N ARG A 314 -17.86 -24.82 3.54
CA ARG A 314 -18.76 -24.03 4.39
C ARG A 314 -18.03 -23.49 5.62
N ASP A 315 -17.15 -24.28 6.23
CA ASP A 315 -16.34 -23.84 7.36
C ASP A 315 -15.43 -22.66 6.95
N VAL A 316 -14.76 -22.75 5.79
CA VAL A 316 -14.00 -21.64 5.17
C VAL A 316 -14.88 -20.39 4.98
N TRP A 317 -16.11 -20.57 4.52
CA TRP A 317 -17.04 -19.44 4.32
C TRP A 317 -17.44 -18.77 5.63
N GLU A 318 -17.68 -19.54 6.71
CA GLU A 318 -17.95 -18.98 8.04
C GLU A 318 -16.74 -18.24 8.61
N ASP A 319 -15.53 -18.75 8.41
CA ASP A 319 -14.29 -18.08 8.81
C ASP A 319 -14.08 -16.77 8.05
N ALA A 320 -14.47 -16.71 6.77
CA ALA A 320 -14.48 -15.48 5.99
C ALA A 320 -15.46 -14.44 6.58
N ILE A 321 -16.68 -14.85 6.93
CA ILE A 321 -17.66 -13.98 7.60
C ILE A 321 -17.07 -13.43 8.90
N LYS A 322 -16.50 -14.29 9.75
CA LYS A 322 -15.88 -13.91 11.01
C LYS A 322 -14.74 -12.90 10.80
N THR A 323 -13.87 -13.15 9.82
CA THR A 323 -12.74 -12.27 9.49
C THR A 323 -13.20 -10.87 9.11
N VAL A 324 -14.22 -10.76 8.25
CA VAL A 324 -14.75 -9.44 7.83
C VAL A 324 -15.47 -8.75 8.99
N VAL A 325 -16.18 -9.49 9.85
CA VAL A 325 -16.80 -8.94 11.07
C VAL A 325 -15.75 -8.37 12.03
N GLU A 326 -14.65 -9.09 12.26
CA GLU A 326 -13.55 -8.60 13.13
C GLU A 326 -12.91 -7.33 12.56
N ARG A 327 -12.70 -7.26 11.25
CA ARG A 327 -12.17 -6.05 10.58
C ARG A 327 -13.14 -4.87 10.69
N GLU A 328 -14.43 -5.08 10.45
CA GLU A 328 -15.46 -4.04 10.58
C GLU A 328 -15.54 -3.51 12.02
N SER A 329 -15.51 -4.41 13.00
CA SER A 329 -15.49 -4.06 14.43
C SER A 329 -14.25 -3.25 14.80
N TRP A 330 -13.08 -3.65 14.29
CA TRP A 330 -11.83 -2.92 14.51
C TRP A 330 -11.90 -1.50 13.92
N VAL A 331 -12.37 -1.34 12.67
CA VAL A 331 -12.54 -0.02 12.04
C VAL A 331 -13.46 0.87 12.89
N ARG A 332 -14.62 0.34 13.30
CA ARG A 332 -15.55 1.07 14.18
C ARG A 332 -14.94 1.52 15.49
N SER A 333 -14.03 0.71 16.06
CA SER A 333 -13.42 1.02 17.35
C SER A 333 -12.45 2.21 17.30
N ILE A 334 -11.88 2.51 16.12
CA ILE A 334 -10.85 3.54 15.94
C ILE A 334 -11.35 4.76 15.16
N GLU A 335 -12.39 4.59 14.33
CA GLU A 335 -12.87 5.59 13.37
C GLU A 335 -13.14 6.94 14.02
N LYS A 336 -13.86 6.96 15.15
CA LYS A 336 -14.20 8.21 15.85
C LYS A 336 -12.97 8.98 16.30
N GLU A 337 -11.93 8.29 16.77
CA GLU A 337 -10.69 8.95 17.23
C GLU A 337 -9.92 9.55 16.05
N ILE A 338 -9.78 8.78 14.97
CA ILE A 338 -9.05 9.19 13.77
C ILE A 338 -9.75 10.35 13.08
N ASP A 339 -11.07 10.30 12.92
CA ASP A 339 -11.86 11.38 12.33
C ASP A 339 -11.75 12.67 13.14
N ALA A 340 -11.86 12.58 14.47
CA ALA A 340 -11.71 13.74 15.34
C ALA A 340 -10.31 14.37 15.20
N TRP A 341 -9.27 13.55 15.11
CA TRP A 341 -7.90 14.02 14.90
C TRP A 341 -7.74 14.70 13.53
N LEU A 342 -8.27 14.10 12.47
CA LEU A 342 -8.23 14.67 11.12
C LEU A 342 -8.98 16.00 11.03
N ASP A 343 -10.15 16.11 11.64
CA ASP A 343 -10.95 17.34 11.64
C ASP A 343 -10.27 18.47 12.41
N TYR A 344 -9.66 18.16 13.55
CA TYR A 344 -8.87 19.12 14.30
C TYR A 344 -7.69 19.62 13.45
N ASN A 345 -6.90 18.73 12.86
CA ASN A 345 -5.71 19.09 12.10
C ASN A 345 -6.03 19.75 10.76
N ALA A 346 -7.17 19.43 10.12
CA ALA A 346 -7.60 20.10 8.89
C ALA A 346 -7.95 21.58 9.14
N LYS A 347 -8.63 21.89 10.25
CA LYS A 347 -9.04 23.26 10.60
C LYS A 347 -7.86 24.14 11.04
N HIS A 348 -6.84 23.53 11.67
CA HIS A 348 -5.65 24.22 12.12
C HIS A 348 -4.51 24.24 11.06
N ARG A 349 -4.73 23.60 9.90
CA ARG A 349 -3.91 23.72 8.68
C ARG A 349 -4.47 24.77 7.72
N LEU A 350 -4.60 26.02 8.17
CA LEU A 350 -4.69 27.20 7.29
C LEU A 350 -4.18 28.46 8.04
N ASP A 351 -2.95 28.44 8.56
CA ASP A 351 -2.21 29.69 8.66
C ASP A 351 -0.77 29.51 8.12
N PRO A 352 -0.56 29.75 6.82
CA PRO A 352 0.77 29.75 6.20
C PRO A 352 1.75 30.77 6.80
N LYS A 353 1.29 31.65 7.72
CA LYS A 353 2.14 32.69 8.32
C LYS A 353 3.05 32.22 9.45
N LYS A 354 2.89 30.99 9.96
CA LYS A 354 3.78 30.49 11.04
C LYS A 354 5.07 29.82 10.55
N GLU A 355 5.19 29.46 9.28
CA GLU A 355 6.45 28.89 8.72
C GLU A 355 7.51 29.95 8.35
N ASN A 356 7.20 31.25 8.43
CA ASN A 356 8.12 32.33 8.03
C ASN A 356 8.59 33.26 9.15
N LEU A 357 8.31 32.96 10.43
CA LEU A 357 8.70 33.83 11.55
C LEU A 357 9.94 33.36 12.35
N ASP A 358 10.47 32.16 12.07
CA ASP A 358 11.64 31.61 12.79
C ASP A 358 12.86 31.37 11.87
N LYS A 359 13.05 32.22 10.85
CA LYS A 359 14.39 32.35 10.24
C LYS A 359 15.13 33.47 10.96
N PRO A 360 16.22 33.20 11.69
CA PRO A 360 17.07 34.26 12.21
C PRO A 360 17.64 35.05 11.03
N HIS A 361 17.34 36.34 10.99
CA HIS A 361 17.99 37.28 10.10
C HIS A 361 19.50 37.22 10.35
N ALA A 362 20.25 36.76 9.36
CA ALA A 362 21.69 36.93 9.33
C ALA A 362 21.99 38.42 9.11
N ASP A 363 22.26 39.13 10.20
CA ASP A 363 22.84 40.47 10.18
C ASP A 363 24.20 40.39 9.48
N THR A 364 24.21 40.79 8.21
CA THR A 364 25.46 41.00 7.47
C THR A 364 25.97 42.38 7.84
N LYS A 365 26.72 42.48 8.95
CA LYS A 365 27.63 43.60 9.18
C LYS A 365 28.85 43.40 8.29
N LEU A 366 28.88 44.08 7.15
CA LEU A 366 30.11 44.41 6.46
C LEU A 366 30.84 45.50 7.27
N SER A 367 31.90 45.11 7.97
CA SER A 367 32.95 46.00 8.42
C SER A 367 34.14 45.87 7.46
N THR A 368 34.36 46.92 6.68
CA THR A 368 35.65 47.45 6.19
C THR A 368 36.87 46.52 6.18
N LEU A 369 37.37 46.26 4.96
CA LEU A 369 38.67 46.77 4.49
C LEU A 369 38.67 46.85 2.96
#